data_AF-A0A2H9QA31-F1
#
_entry.id   AF-A0A2H9QA31-F1
#
_cell.length_a   1.000
_cell.length_b   1.000
_cell.length_c   1.000
_cell.angle_alpha   90.00
_cell.angle_beta   90.00
_cell.angle_gamma   90.00
#
_symmetry.space_group_name_H-M   'P 1'
#
loop_
_entity.id
_entity.type
_entity.pdbx_description
1 polymer ?
#
loop_
_entity_poly.entity_id
_entity_poly.type
_entity_poly.pdbx_seq_one_letter_code
_entity_poly.pdbx_strand_id
1 'polypeptide(L)'
;MKAKVYGIDGQPVGEVELPLAFTEPVRPDLIMRAVLSDQSRDYQPKGSYRRAGLETSAKYRGRKEAWGSIKNMGISRLPREVLAKGKFGRVRRIPSSVKGRRAHPPKVEKTLIENMNAKEYSKALSSAIAATCNTALLLKRHKAVAAELAKLQLPIIIDEKVESIAKTRELLAFLNKFFAADIEDAKSKK
;
A
#
# COMPACT_ATOMS: atom_id res chain seq x y z
N MET A 1 -30.77 9.38 -11.30
CA MET A 1 -30.77 10.24 -10.08
C MET A 1 -30.36 11.64 -10.52
N LYS A 2 -30.96 12.72 -9.98
CA LYS A 2 -30.57 14.11 -10.33
C LYS A 2 -29.73 14.72 -9.22
N ALA A 3 -28.69 15.46 -9.58
CA ALA A 3 -27.81 16.17 -8.66
C ALA A 3 -27.77 17.66 -9.00
N LYS A 4 -27.62 18.51 -7.99
CA LYS A 4 -27.50 19.96 -8.15
C LYS A 4 -26.06 20.34 -8.49
N VAL A 5 -25.90 21.28 -9.40
CA VAL A 5 -24.63 21.90 -9.77
C VAL A 5 -24.46 23.18 -8.98
N TYR A 6 -23.32 23.34 -8.32
CA TYR A 6 -23.00 24.52 -7.53
C TYR A 6 -22.03 25.45 -8.30
N GLY A 7 -22.30 26.75 -8.27
CA GLY A 7 -21.42 27.77 -8.83
C GLY A 7 -20.29 28.19 -7.88
N ILE A 8 -19.44 29.11 -8.34
CA ILE A 8 -18.29 29.68 -7.57
C ILE A 8 -18.76 30.33 -6.25
N ASP A 9 -20.01 30.78 -6.22
CA ASP A 9 -20.61 31.44 -5.06
C ASP A 9 -21.19 30.48 -4.02
N GLY A 10 -21.24 29.17 -4.30
CA GLY A 10 -21.86 28.19 -3.41
C GLY A 10 -23.37 28.02 -3.62
N GLN A 11 -23.95 28.70 -4.60
CA GLN A 11 -25.37 28.60 -4.92
C GLN A 11 -25.64 27.54 -6.01
N PRO A 12 -26.80 26.87 -5.98
CA PRO A 12 -27.19 25.93 -7.03
C PRO A 12 -27.52 26.68 -8.33
N VAL A 13 -26.80 26.37 -9.40
CA VAL A 13 -26.94 27.00 -10.73
C VAL A 13 -27.79 26.15 -11.68
N GLY A 14 -27.84 24.83 -11.46
CA GLY A 14 -28.61 23.92 -12.31
C GLY A 14 -28.72 22.50 -11.75
N GLU A 15 -29.34 21.61 -12.51
CA GLU A 15 -29.46 20.18 -12.21
C GLU A 15 -28.91 19.32 -13.35
N VAL A 16 -28.23 18.23 -13.01
CA VAL A 16 -27.67 17.28 -13.97
C VAL A 16 -28.12 15.86 -13.63
N GLU A 17 -28.36 15.05 -14.67
CA GLU A 17 -28.66 13.64 -14.52
C GLU A 17 -27.40 12.82 -14.28
N LEU A 18 -27.38 12.06 -13.19
CA LEU A 18 -26.24 11.21 -12.83
C LEU A 18 -26.21 9.95 -13.69
N PRO A 19 -25.01 9.52 -14.14
CA PRO A 19 -24.80 8.23 -14.80
C PRO A 19 -25.27 7.03 -13.98
N LEU A 20 -25.51 5.91 -14.67
CA LEU A 20 -25.91 4.62 -14.07
C LEU A 20 -24.94 4.11 -13.00
N ALA A 21 -23.65 4.46 -13.08
CA ALA A 21 -22.62 4.06 -12.11
C ALA A 21 -22.96 4.49 -10.67
N PHE A 22 -23.70 5.58 -10.48
CA PHE A 22 -24.09 6.06 -9.14
C PHE A 22 -25.25 5.26 -8.51
N THR A 23 -25.90 4.39 -9.29
CA THR A 23 -27.07 3.60 -8.84
C THR A 23 -26.69 2.15 -8.52
N GLU A 24 -25.45 1.73 -8.80
CA GLU A 24 -25.00 0.37 -8.50
C GLU A 24 -24.97 0.07 -6.99
N PRO A 25 -25.17 -1.20 -6.59
CA PRO A 25 -25.09 -1.60 -5.19
C PRO A 25 -23.65 -1.51 -4.68
N VAL A 26 -23.50 -0.96 -3.46
CA VAL A 26 -22.18 -0.82 -2.82
C VAL A 26 -21.68 -2.19 -2.34
N ARG A 27 -20.60 -2.67 -2.95
CA ARG A 27 -19.91 -3.94 -2.67
C ARG A 27 -18.53 -3.70 -2.07
N PRO A 28 -18.39 -3.66 -0.73
CA PRO A 28 -17.12 -3.36 -0.07
C PRO A 28 -16.05 -4.44 -0.29
N ASP A 29 -16.45 -5.68 -0.55
CA ASP A 29 -15.59 -6.81 -0.89
C ASP A 29 -14.78 -6.56 -2.17
N LEU A 30 -15.45 -6.15 -3.25
CA LEU A 30 -14.80 -5.85 -4.53
C LEU A 30 -13.92 -4.60 -4.44
N ILE A 31 -14.40 -3.57 -3.74
CA ILE A 31 -13.64 -2.33 -3.52
C ILE A 31 -12.34 -2.64 -2.77
N MET A 32 -12.41 -3.42 -1.68
CA MET A 32 -11.24 -3.77 -0.88
C MET A 32 -10.19 -4.52 -1.72
N ARG A 33 -10.63 -5.49 -2.52
CA ARG A 33 -9.73 -6.24 -3.41
C ARG A 33 -9.07 -5.34 -4.45
N ALA A 34 -9.82 -4.40 -5.04
CA ALA A 34 -9.30 -3.43 -5.99
C ALA A 34 -8.21 -2.55 -5.36
N VAL A 35 -8.47 -2.04 -4.15
CA VAL A 35 -7.52 -1.20 -3.40
C VAL A 35 -6.23 -1.97 -3.09
N LEU A 36 -6.33 -3.23 -2.65
CA LEU A 36 -5.14 -4.05 -2.37
C LEU A 36 -4.34 -4.32 -3.64
N SER A 37 -5.01 -4.59 -4.76
CA SER A 37 -4.38 -4.77 -6.06
C SER A 37 -3.63 -3.51 -6.50
N ASP A 38 -4.25 -2.32 -6.40
CA ASP A 38 -3.59 -1.06 -6.74
C ASP A 38 -2.42 -0.73 -5.80
N GLN A 39 -2.58 -0.91 -4.47
CA GLN A 39 -1.49 -0.73 -3.50
C GLN A 39 -0.32 -1.67 -3.76
N SER A 40 -0.59 -2.89 -4.23
CA SER A 40 0.46 -3.87 -4.52
C SER A 40 1.36 -3.47 -5.69
N ARG A 41 0.88 -2.62 -6.60
CA ARG A 41 1.63 -2.11 -7.76
C ARG A 41 2.70 -1.10 -7.35
N ASP A 42 2.48 -0.38 -6.25
CA ASP A 42 3.44 0.59 -5.72
C ASP A 42 4.61 -0.07 -4.96
N TYR A 43 4.52 -1.38 -4.69
CA TYR A 43 5.56 -2.09 -3.94
C TYR A 43 6.84 -2.28 -4.75
N GLN A 44 7.95 -1.82 -4.16
CA GLN A 44 9.28 -2.03 -4.74
C GLN A 44 9.86 -3.39 -4.35
N PRO A 45 10.47 -4.12 -5.31
CA PRO A 45 11.09 -5.40 -5.02
C PRO A 45 12.30 -5.21 -4.11
N LYS A 46 12.32 -5.97 -3.01
CA LYS A 46 13.39 -5.95 -2.02
C LYS A 46 13.94 -7.35 -1.79
N GLY A 47 15.25 -7.44 -1.65
CA GLY A 47 15.92 -8.70 -1.42
C GLY A 47 17.29 -8.51 -0.80
N SER A 48 17.78 -9.56 -0.15
CA SER A 48 19.17 -9.58 0.32
C SER A 48 20.11 -9.95 -0.83
N TYR A 49 21.36 -9.50 -0.77
CA TYR A 49 22.40 -9.93 -1.69
C TYR A 49 22.50 -11.47 -1.75
N ARG A 50 22.60 -12.04 -2.97
CA ARG A 50 22.45 -13.48 -3.23
C ARG A 50 23.42 -14.36 -2.43
N ARG A 51 24.64 -13.88 -2.16
CA ARG A 51 25.69 -14.60 -1.42
C ARG A 51 25.87 -14.12 0.02
N ALA A 52 24.94 -13.32 0.55
CA ALA A 52 25.02 -12.82 1.93
C ALA A 52 25.16 -13.98 2.93
N GLY A 53 26.20 -13.92 3.77
CA GLY A 53 26.51 -14.97 4.76
C GLY A 53 27.15 -16.24 4.19
N LEU A 54 27.40 -16.31 2.88
CA LEU A 54 28.05 -17.44 2.19
C LEU A 54 29.49 -17.17 1.76
N GLU A 55 29.93 -15.91 1.74
CA GLU A 55 31.28 -15.48 1.40
C GLU A 55 32.28 -15.79 2.51
N THR A 56 32.41 -17.08 2.83
CA THR A 56 33.32 -17.60 3.85
C THR A 56 33.93 -18.92 3.38
N SER A 57 35.13 -19.23 3.86
CA SER A 57 35.81 -20.53 3.63
C SER A 57 35.15 -21.70 4.38
N ALA A 58 34.07 -21.43 5.13
CA ALA A 58 33.45 -22.42 5.99
C ALA A 58 32.88 -23.59 5.20
N LYS A 59 33.28 -24.81 5.55
CA LYS A 59 32.84 -26.03 4.85
C LYS A 59 32.45 -27.12 5.82
N TYR A 60 31.50 -27.95 5.40
CA TYR A 60 31.13 -29.15 6.15
C TYR A 60 32.25 -30.19 6.01
N ARG A 61 32.77 -30.71 7.12
CA ARG A 61 33.82 -31.74 7.14
C ARG A 61 33.35 -32.94 7.96
N GLY A 62 32.45 -33.72 7.39
CA GLY A 62 31.82 -34.88 8.04
C GLY A 62 32.24 -36.25 7.50
N ARG A 63 33.06 -36.30 6.43
CA ARG A 63 33.58 -37.57 5.90
C ARG A 63 34.51 -38.20 6.95
N LYS A 64 34.27 -39.48 7.27
CA LYS A 64 35.14 -40.27 8.15
C LYS A 64 36.49 -40.43 7.46
N GLU A 65 37.59 -40.33 8.21
CA GLU A 65 38.98 -40.44 7.70
C GLU A 65 39.46 -39.36 6.71
N ALA A 66 38.65 -38.34 6.42
CA ALA A 66 39.10 -37.20 5.63
C ALA A 66 39.91 -36.21 6.49
N TRP A 67 40.91 -35.57 5.89
CA TRP A 67 41.71 -34.52 6.53
C TRP A 67 40.81 -33.41 7.11
N GLY A 68 40.96 -33.17 8.42
CA GLY A 68 40.17 -32.19 9.15
C GLY A 68 38.70 -32.60 9.37
N SER A 69 38.41 -33.89 9.56
CA SER A 69 37.08 -34.35 9.99
C SER A 69 36.70 -33.80 11.37
N ILE A 70 35.42 -33.46 11.55
CA ILE A 70 34.87 -32.95 12.83
C ILE A 70 34.33 -34.11 13.71
N LYS A 71 34.33 -35.34 13.20
CA LYS A 71 33.87 -36.52 13.96
C LYS A 71 34.79 -36.78 15.16
N ASN A 72 34.19 -37.17 16.29
CA ASN A 72 34.86 -37.53 17.54
C ASN A 72 35.69 -36.41 18.20
N MET A 73 35.49 -35.14 17.82
CA MET A 73 36.18 -33.99 18.41
C MET A 73 35.42 -33.32 19.58
N GLY A 74 34.27 -33.84 20.01
CA GLY A 74 33.42 -33.20 21.02
C GLY A 74 32.78 -31.88 20.56
N ILE A 75 32.76 -31.62 19.25
CA ILE A 75 32.30 -30.36 18.65
C ILE A 75 31.10 -30.63 17.73
N SER A 76 30.18 -29.66 17.64
CA SER A 76 29.05 -29.72 16.71
C SER A 76 29.48 -29.90 15.24
N ARG A 77 28.76 -30.78 14.52
CA ARG A 77 28.99 -31.08 13.10
C ARG A 77 28.41 -29.99 12.20
N LEU A 78 28.88 -28.75 12.36
CA LEU A 78 28.46 -27.58 11.58
C LEU A 78 29.62 -27.09 10.69
N PRO A 79 29.34 -26.40 9.57
CA PRO A 79 30.36 -25.82 8.71
C PRO A 79 31.18 -24.77 9.47
N ARG A 80 32.49 -25.00 9.56
CA ARG A 80 33.44 -24.13 10.24
C ARG A 80 34.41 -23.52 9.25
N GLU A 81 34.76 -22.25 9.48
CA GLU A 81 35.80 -21.54 8.75
C GLU A 81 37.11 -22.32 8.76
N VAL A 82 37.84 -22.25 7.65
CA VAL A 82 39.18 -22.83 7.53
C VAL A 82 40.18 -21.70 7.71
N LEU A 83 40.91 -21.73 8.83
CA LEU A 83 41.98 -20.79 9.12
C LEU A 83 43.32 -21.34 8.64
N ALA A 84 44.36 -20.49 8.67
CA ALA A 84 45.73 -20.89 8.33
C ALA A 84 46.16 -22.15 9.10
N LYS A 85 46.98 -22.99 8.46
CA LYS A 85 47.41 -24.29 8.98
C LYS A 85 46.27 -25.30 9.22
N GLY A 86 45.12 -25.11 8.56
CA GLY A 86 44.01 -26.07 8.58
C GLY A 86 43.15 -26.05 9.86
N LYS A 87 43.36 -25.08 10.74
CA LYS A 87 42.62 -24.93 12.01
C LYS A 87 41.14 -24.63 11.78
N PHE A 88 40.30 -25.13 12.67
CA PHE A 88 38.87 -24.85 12.66
C PHE A 88 38.59 -23.48 13.28
N GLY A 89 37.89 -22.63 12.54
CA GLY A 89 37.39 -21.35 13.02
C GLY A 89 35.95 -21.42 13.53
N ARG A 90 35.24 -20.29 13.40
CA ARG A 90 33.85 -20.13 13.83
C ARG A 90 32.90 -20.84 12.88
N VAL A 91 31.70 -21.14 13.36
CA VAL A 91 30.60 -21.66 12.54
C VAL A 91 30.03 -20.51 11.68
N ARG A 92 29.81 -20.76 10.38
CA ARG A 92 29.24 -19.79 9.42
C ARG A 92 28.24 -20.47 8.49
N ARG A 93 27.69 -19.74 7.52
CA ARG A 93 26.74 -20.21 6.48
C ARG A 93 25.36 -20.67 6.96
N ILE A 94 25.19 -20.97 8.25
CA ILE A 94 23.92 -21.45 8.82
C ILE A 94 23.15 -20.29 9.48
N PRO A 95 21.81 -20.31 9.45
CA PRO A 95 20.98 -19.26 10.06
C PRO A 95 21.22 -19.05 11.56
N SER A 96 21.54 -20.11 12.30
CA SER A 96 21.82 -20.05 13.74
C SER A 96 23.21 -19.48 14.08
N SER A 97 24.06 -19.22 13.07
CA SER A 97 25.41 -18.69 13.28
C SER A 97 25.45 -17.17 13.12
N VAL A 98 26.26 -16.50 13.95
CA VAL A 98 26.52 -15.07 13.82
C VAL A 98 27.15 -14.78 12.45
N LYS A 99 26.59 -13.83 11.69
CA LYS A 99 26.97 -13.53 10.29
C LYS A 99 26.77 -14.70 9.31
N GLY A 100 25.94 -15.69 9.66
CA GLY A 100 25.52 -16.76 8.76
C GLY A 100 24.41 -16.31 7.78
N ARG A 101 24.09 -17.18 6.82
CA ARG A 101 23.00 -16.93 5.87
C ARG A 101 21.65 -17.14 6.57
N ARG A 102 20.74 -16.17 6.43
CA ARG A 102 19.35 -16.28 6.90
C ARG A 102 18.61 -17.43 6.19
N ALA A 103 17.76 -18.16 6.90
CA ALA A 103 16.86 -19.14 6.29
C ALA A 103 15.80 -18.41 5.46
N HIS A 104 15.57 -18.85 4.21
CA HIS A 104 14.60 -18.25 3.29
C HIS A 104 14.72 -16.71 3.21
N PRO A 105 15.87 -16.19 2.77
CA PRO A 105 16.05 -14.75 2.69
C PRO A 105 15.06 -14.12 1.69
N PRO A 106 14.70 -12.84 1.85
CA PRO A 106 13.85 -12.15 0.89
C PRO A 106 14.52 -12.14 -0.48
N LYS A 107 13.75 -12.54 -1.49
CA LYS A 107 14.18 -12.58 -2.89
C LYS A 107 13.51 -11.47 -3.67
N VAL A 108 14.29 -10.86 -4.56
CA VAL A 108 13.80 -9.87 -5.54
C VAL A 108 12.79 -10.50 -6.50
N GLU A 109 12.92 -11.80 -6.77
CA GLU A 109 12.06 -12.59 -7.66
C GLU A 109 10.63 -12.85 -7.13
N LYS A 110 10.30 -12.38 -5.92
CA LYS A 110 8.96 -12.60 -5.35
C LYS A 110 7.92 -11.78 -6.14
N THR A 111 6.83 -12.41 -6.56
CA THR A 111 5.67 -11.70 -7.12
C THR A 111 5.01 -10.88 -6.03
N LEU A 112 5.08 -9.55 -6.16
CA LEU A 112 4.48 -8.60 -5.21
C LEU A 112 3.10 -8.13 -5.65
N ILE A 113 2.89 -8.07 -6.96
CA ILE A 113 1.68 -7.51 -7.57
C ILE A 113 0.57 -8.55 -7.50
N GLU A 114 -0.56 -8.16 -6.91
CA GLU A 114 -1.81 -8.91 -6.95
C GLU A 114 -2.60 -8.47 -8.18
N ASN A 115 -2.80 -9.39 -9.13
CA ASN A 115 -3.55 -9.11 -10.34
C ASN A 115 -5.06 -9.29 -10.12
N MET A 116 -5.85 -8.39 -10.70
CA MET A 116 -7.31 -8.46 -10.69
C MET A 116 -7.87 -8.41 -12.12
N ASN A 117 -9.01 -9.06 -12.34
CA ASN A 117 -9.68 -9.08 -13.64
C ASN A 117 -10.22 -7.69 -14.01
N ALA A 118 -10.11 -7.31 -15.29
CA ALA A 118 -10.59 -6.00 -15.76
C ALA A 118 -12.09 -5.78 -15.49
N LYS A 119 -12.93 -6.80 -15.73
CA LYS A 119 -14.38 -6.72 -15.44
C LYS A 119 -14.69 -6.56 -13.96
N GLU A 120 -13.87 -7.14 -13.10
CA GLU A 120 -14.00 -7.03 -11.64
C GLU A 120 -13.59 -5.62 -11.19
N TYR A 121 -12.49 -5.10 -11.75
CA TYR A 121 -12.03 -3.73 -11.52
C TYR A 121 -13.08 -2.69 -11.90
N SER A 122 -13.68 -2.82 -13.10
CA SER A 122 -14.73 -1.89 -13.54
C SER A 122 -15.94 -1.89 -12.59
N LYS A 123 -16.36 -3.05 -12.09
CA LYS A 123 -17.45 -3.15 -11.10
C LYS A 123 -17.06 -2.57 -9.75
N ALA A 124 -15.83 -2.80 -9.30
CA ALA A 124 -15.33 -2.20 -8.05
C ALA A 124 -15.31 -0.67 -8.14
N LEU A 125 -14.89 -0.12 -9.29
CA LEU A 125 -14.85 1.32 -9.54
C LEU A 125 -16.25 1.93 -9.54
N SER A 126 -17.20 1.35 -10.30
CA SER A 126 -18.59 1.80 -10.29
C SER A 126 -19.22 1.72 -8.89
N SER A 127 -18.98 0.62 -8.16
CA SER A 127 -19.42 0.48 -6.78
C SER A 127 -18.79 1.51 -5.83
N ALA A 128 -17.54 1.90 -6.05
CA ALA A 128 -16.87 2.93 -5.24
C ALA A 128 -17.46 4.32 -5.51
N ILE A 129 -17.77 4.61 -6.78
CA ILE A 129 -18.45 5.84 -7.19
C ILE A 129 -19.85 5.91 -6.56
N ALA A 130 -20.63 4.82 -6.59
CA ALA A 130 -21.92 4.74 -5.92
C ALA A 130 -21.82 5.00 -4.40
N ALA A 131 -20.75 4.55 -3.75
CA ALA A 131 -20.53 4.79 -2.32
C ALA A 131 -20.37 6.28 -1.97
N THR A 132 -19.92 7.12 -2.90
CA THR A 132 -19.80 8.58 -2.68
C THR A 132 -21.16 9.28 -2.56
N CYS A 133 -22.24 8.71 -3.08
CA CYS A 133 -23.59 9.23 -2.89
C CYS A 133 -24.16 8.91 -1.51
N ASN A 134 -23.58 7.93 -0.79
CA ASN A 134 -24.13 7.46 0.47
C ASN A 134 -23.62 8.31 1.65
N THR A 135 -24.49 9.18 2.15
CA THR A 135 -24.23 10.06 3.31
C THR A 135 -23.74 9.29 4.53
N ALA A 136 -24.34 8.13 4.85
CA ALA A 136 -23.99 7.35 6.04
C ALA A 136 -22.56 6.78 5.96
N LEU A 137 -22.11 6.37 4.77
CA LEU A 137 -20.74 5.88 4.58
C LEU A 137 -19.71 7.02 4.63
N LEU A 138 -20.03 8.19 4.05
CA LEU A 138 -19.16 9.35 4.12
C LEU A 138 -18.99 9.87 5.54
N LEU A 139 -20.08 10.01 6.30
CA LEU A 139 -20.03 10.50 7.69
C LEU A 139 -19.22 9.57 8.61
N LYS A 140 -19.25 8.26 8.35
CA LYS A 140 -18.40 7.30 9.08
C LYS A 140 -16.91 7.54 8.85
N ARG A 141 -16.53 7.99 7.65
CA ARG A 141 -15.13 8.25 7.27
C ARG A 141 -14.68 9.68 7.60
N HIS A 142 -15.51 10.67 7.33
CA HIS A 142 -15.24 12.10 7.47
C HIS A 142 -16.13 12.72 8.55
N LYS A 143 -15.83 12.40 9.82
CA LYS A 143 -16.62 12.88 10.98
C LYS A 143 -16.63 14.40 11.12
N ALA A 144 -15.53 15.06 10.76
CA ALA A 144 -15.38 16.53 10.87
C ALA A 144 -16.31 17.30 9.93
N VAL A 145 -16.74 16.70 8.82
CA VAL A 145 -17.48 17.37 7.74
C VAL A 145 -19.00 17.14 7.88
N ALA A 146 -19.45 16.59 9.01
CA ALA A 146 -20.85 16.19 9.19
C ALA A 146 -21.85 17.35 9.05
N ALA A 147 -21.49 18.54 9.50
CA ALA A 147 -22.35 19.72 9.44
C ALA A 147 -22.40 20.39 8.05
N GLU A 148 -21.34 20.25 7.26
CA GLU A 148 -21.23 20.83 5.91
C GLU A 148 -21.85 19.90 4.86
N LEU A 149 -21.59 18.59 4.97
CA LEU A 149 -22.17 17.56 4.11
C LEU A 149 -23.69 17.41 4.28
N ALA A 150 -24.23 17.70 5.46
CA ALA A 150 -25.68 17.65 5.69
C ALA A 150 -26.46 18.75 4.95
N LYS A 151 -25.79 19.84 4.55
CA LYS A 151 -26.41 20.97 3.84
C LYS A 151 -26.34 20.84 2.31
N LEU A 152 -25.47 19.97 1.81
CA LEU A 152 -25.18 19.80 0.39
C LEU A 152 -25.77 18.49 -0.13
N GLN A 153 -26.26 18.50 -1.37
CA GLN A 153 -26.69 17.29 -2.02
C GLN A 153 -25.47 16.55 -2.57
N LEU A 154 -25.30 15.28 -2.17
CA LEU A 154 -24.27 14.41 -2.71
C LEU A 154 -24.73 13.78 -4.03
N PRO A 155 -23.85 13.57 -5.02
CA PRO A 155 -22.46 14.03 -5.09
C PRO A 155 -22.37 15.55 -5.37
N ILE A 156 -21.32 16.20 -4.87
CA ILE A 156 -21.10 17.64 -5.09
C ILE A 156 -20.57 17.85 -6.50
N ILE A 157 -21.36 18.49 -7.35
CA ILE A 157 -20.97 18.85 -8.72
C ILE A 157 -20.75 20.36 -8.76
N ILE A 158 -19.64 20.78 -9.37
CA ILE A 158 -19.21 22.17 -9.45
C ILE A 158 -19.18 22.59 -10.92
N ASP A 159 -19.57 23.83 -11.21
CA ASP A 159 -19.54 24.41 -12.55
C ASP A 159 -18.10 24.50 -13.12
N GLU A 160 -17.95 24.34 -14.43
CA GLU A 160 -16.65 24.28 -15.15
C GLU A 160 -15.80 25.55 -14.95
N LYS A 161 -16.43 26.65 -14.58
CA LYS A 161 -15.76 27.94 -14.33
C LYS A 161 -14.68 27.87 -13.26
N VAL A 162 -14.70 26.87 -12.37
CA VAL A 162 -13.63 26.67 -11.37
C VAL A 162 -12.28 26.34 -12.01
N GLU A 163 -12.25 25.76 -13.20
CA GLU A 163 -10.99 25.48 -13.93
C GLU A 163 -10.23 26.74 -14.33
N SER A 164 -10.93 27.89 -14.44
CA SER A 164 -10.32 29.17 -14.81
C SER A 164 -9.56 29.87 -13.67
N ILE A 165 -9.63 29.36 -12.43
CA ILE A 165 -8.99 29.99 -11.27
C ILE A 165 -7.47 29.73 -11.31
N ALA A 166 -6.70 30.78 -11.63
CA ALA A 166 -5.24 30.67 -11.73
C ALA A 166 -4.50 30.79 -10.38
N LYS A 167 -5.08 31.47 -9.38
CA LYS A 167 -4.40 31.77 -8.12
C LYS A 167 -4.86 30.86 -6.98
N THR A 168 -3.91 30.28 -6.25
CA THR A 168 -4.18 29.41 -5.09
C THR A 168 -4.97 30.13 -3.99
N ARG A 169 -4.76 31.44 -3.81
CA ARG A 169 -5.51 32.24 -2.81
C ARG A 169 -7.02 32.27 -3.11
N GLU A 170 -7.37 32.40 -4.39
CA GLU A 170 -8.76 32.42 -4.86
C GLU A 170 -9.37 31.02 -4.75
N LEU A 171 -8.60 29.98 -5.07
CA LEU A 171 -9.01 28.58 -4.92
C LEU A 171 -9.24 28.20 -3.46
N LEU A 172 -8.37 28.63 -2.54
CA LEU A 172 -8.58 28.41 -1.09
C LEU A 172 -9.83 29.13 -0.58
N ALA A 173 -10.07 30.37 -1.04
CA ALA A 173 -11.29 31.09 -0.68
C ALA A 173 -12.55 30.37 -1.18
N PHE A 174 -12.49 29.75 -2.34
CA PHE A 174 -13.58 28.91 -2.87
C PHE A 174 -13.75 27.61 -2.05
N LEU A 175 -12.69 26.84 -1.82
CA LEU A 175 -12.78 25.57 -1.07
C LEU A 175 -13.25 25.78 0.37
N ASN A 176 -12.86 26.88 1.03
CA ASN A 176 -13.33 27.22 2.37
C ASN A 176 -14.85 27.46 2.44
N LYS A 177 -15.54 27.73 1.32
CA LYS A 177 -17.01 27.84 1.32
C LYS A 177 -17.70 26.48 1.47
N PHE A 178 -17.03 25.38 1.07
CA PHE A 178 -17.63 24.05 1.01
C PHE A 178 -17.01 23.04 1.97
N PHE A 179 -15.69 23.15 2.24
CA PHE A 179 -14.89 22.11 2.90
C PHE A 179 -13.95 22.67 3.99
N ALA A 180 -14.31 23.78 4.65
CA ALA A 180 -13.44 24.42 5.64
C ALA A 180 -13.03 23.45 6.76
N ALA A 181 -13.98 22.65 7.25
CA ALA A 181 -13.72 21.70 8.32
C ALA A 181 -12.71 20.61 7.91
N ASP A 182 -12.82 20.06 6.67
CA ASP A 182 -11.93 18.98 6.20
C ASP A 182 -10.48 19.47 6.00
N ILE A 183 -10.33 20.73 5.57
CA ILE A 183 -9.01 21.35 5.37
C ILE A 183 -8.25 21.51 6.70
N GLU A 184 -8.93 22.00 7.75
CA GLU A 184 -8.32 22.13 9.08
C GLU A 184 -8.01 20.75 9.69
N ASP A 185 -8.89 19.78 9.48
CA ASP A 185 -8.69 18.40 9.96
C ASP A 185 -7.48 17.74 9.27
N ALA A 186 -7.32 17.95 7.96
CA ALA A 186 -6.17 17.48 7.20
C ALA A 186 -4.86 18.15 7.64
N LYS A 187 -4.91 19.44 8.00
CA LYS A 187 -3.75 20.18 8.52
C LYS A 187 -3.31 19.69 9.91
N SER A 188 -4.27 19.26 10.74
CA SER A 188 -3.98 18.74 12.09
C SER A 188 -3.32 17.35 12.07
N LYS A 189 -3.60 16.54 11.05
CA LYS A 189 -3.07 15.19 10.87
C LYS A 189 -1.72 15.24 10.15
N LYS A 190 -0.68 15.63 10.89
CA LYS A 190 0.71 15.62 10.42
C LYS A 190 1.49 14.45 11.02
#